data_AF-A0A532TCS8-F1
#
_entry.id   AF-A0A532TCS8-F1
#
_cell.length_a   1.000
_cell.length_b   1.000
_cell.length_c   1.000
_cell.angle_alpha   90.00
_cell.angle_beta   90.00
_cell.angle_gamma   90.00
#
_symmetry.space_group_name_H-M   'P 1'
#
loop_
_entity.id
_entity.type
_entity.pdbx_description
1 polymer ?
#
loop_
_entity_poly.entity_id
_entity_poly.type
_entity_poly.pdbx_seq_one_letter_code
_entity_poly.pdbx_strand_id
1 'polypeptide(L)'
;MVKKVYICRECQHAYPNELSHLIESNIQVYCERCGSPFIMEGIKFKPATTPYRREKKPFHKLSESKSSSLEKSIQLLNKISFIPLFIFTCISFGLIAEIAIYWDIGLLFDRIMHGFLGLFIIVYDRTRIARKVKEKKYNDIFLDAFSWGVLGCILYGLGVIILIKGVLIIIYVITDSKNEDFKTYDYGLLAKNSLNSFSAKAGFLILLFGIYRIYSDGIYLPKRGLINLDFPFDLVIPARLLIYLGFFLIAFAILLTDGSLKKETNEQTKFKIGDALKYLILGILGTIFFAAGIFILLKGVLIFFLIFGTPPETIQKIPVTEKSVYFAPAPPTPPYRKMEVPEKEVSEERAIELKDVEEKPVKAEPERLDEITAKELEKIPIKIDKEEKEKREEEFKLKLHDSLLPVKDEKDKKLVKEYFSKIFAVLSKDLRKQIIDLKISKKEKKELLEELAFLTKEEQVKYIEAIVNLYKEIPKRLIARIRKLSNVRPKHYNRILEQLKYMDYEEQIKFVRFLEENA
;
A
#
# COMPACT_ATOMS: atom_id res chain seq x y z
N MET A 1 9.34 6.33 -71.22
CA MET A 1 10.41 6.41 -70.21
C MET A 1 10.88 5.00 -69.89
N VAL A 2 12.14 4.68 -70.18
CA VAL A 2 12.73 3.36 -69.90
C VAL A 2 13.02 3.29 -68.40
N LYS A 3 12.40 2.36 -67.67
CA LYS A 3 12.67 2.15 -66.23
C LYS A 3 14.07 1.58 -66.08
N LYS A 4 14.97 2.33 -65.42
CA LYS A 4 16.31 1.84 -65.07
C LYS A 4 16.20 0.97 -63.82
N VAL A 5 16.72 -0.25 -63.89
CA VAL A 5 16.80 -1.18 -62.76
C VAL A 5 18.18 -1.04 -62.14
N TYR A 6 18.24 -0.75 -60.84
CA TYR A 6 19.48 -0.62 -60.09
C TYR A 6 19.74 -1.90 -59.31
N ILE A 7 20.97 -2.43 -59.39
CA ILE A 7 21.34 -3.71 -58.79
C ILE A 7 22.49 -3.49 -57.80
N CYS A 8 22.42 -4.12 -56.63
CA CYS A 8 23.48 -4.11 -55.64
C CYS A 8 24.69 -4.90 -56.15
N ARG A 9 25.89 -4.29 -56.15
CA ARG A 9 27.13 -4.97 -56.57
C ARG A 9 27.50 -6.15 -55.67
N GLU A 10 27.20 -6.08 -54.37
CA GLU A 10 27.61 -7.10 -53.39
C GLU A 10 26.72 -8.35 -53.40
N CYS A 11 25.38 -8.17 -53.39
CA CYS A 11 24.45 -9.29 -53.26
C CYS A 11 23.54 -9.51 -54.48
N GLN A 12 23.77 -8.77 -55.56
CA GLN A 12 22.99 -8.81 -56.81
C GLN A 12 21.48 -8.56 -56.64
N HIS A 13 21.06 -8.05 -55.48
CA HIS A 13 19.67 -7.74 -55.23
C HIS A 13 19.27 -6.46 -55.96
N ALA A 14 18.14 -6.49 -56.66
CA ALA A 14 17.58 -5.31 -57.32
C ALA A 14 16.96 -4.38 -56.28
N TYR A 15 17.29 -3.08 -56.34
CA TYR A 15 16.70 -2.09 -55.46
C TYR A 15 15.21 -1.88 -55.82
N PRO A 16 14.32 -1.74 -54.81
CA PRO A 16 12.94 -1.35 -55.04
C PRO A 16 12.81 -0.07 -55.84
N ASN A 17 11.76 0.03 -56.68
CA ASN A 17 11.50 1.21 -57.51
C ASN A 17 11.30 2.50 -56.70
N GLU A 18 10.96 2.40 -55.41
CA GLU A 18 10.80 3.55 -54.53
C GLU A 18 12.14 4.24 -54.22
N LEU A 19 13.24 3.47 -54.24
CA LEU A 19 14.58 3.96 -53.96
C LEU A 19 15.30 4.48 -55.21
N SER A 20 14.81 4.18 -56.41
CA SER A 20 15.43 4.63 -57.66
C SER A 20 15.48 6.15 -57.77
N HIS A 21 14.43 6.83 -57.31
CA HIS A 21 14.38 8.30 -57.28
C HIS A 21 15.44 8.91 -56.34
N LEU A 22 15.77 8.22 -55.24
CA LEU A 22 16.81 8.66 -54.31
C LEU A 22 18.21 8.47 -54.91
N ILE A 23 18.42 7.37 -55.64
CA ILE A 23 19.67 7.11 -56.37
C ILE A 23 19.86 8.16 -57.48
N GLU A 24 18.82 8.46 -58.26
CA GLU A 24 18.86 9.46 -59.32
C GLU A 24 19.09 10.89 -58.80
N SER A 25 18.65 11.19 -57.57
CA SER A 25 18.91 12.47 -56.89
C SER A 25 20.26 12.50 -56.15
N ASN A 26 21.15 11.52 -56.39
CA ASN A 26 22.47 11.39 -55.79
C ASN A 26 22.42 11.34 -54.25
N ILE A 27 21.38 10.76 -53.67
CA ILE A 27 21.27 10.51 -52.22
C ILE A 27 21.77 9.08 -51.93
N GLN A 28 22.57 8.91 -50.88
CA GLN A 28 23.14 7.62 -50.51
C GLN A 28 22.03 6.67 -50.04
N VAL A 29 21.85 5.58 -50.78
CA VAL A 29 20.95 4.47 -50.43
C VAL A 29 21.78 3.26 -50.01
N TYR A 30 21.22 2.42 -49.14
CA TYR A 30 21.82 1.17 -48.67
C TYR A 30 20.97 -0.02 -49.10
N CYS A 31 21.61 -1.15 -49.40
CA CYS A 31 20.92 -2.36 -49.77
C CYS A 31 20.14 -2.94 -48.59
N GLU A 32 18.85 -3.26 -48.78
CA GLU A 32 18.01 -3.84 -47.72
C GLU A 32 18.48 -5.22 -47.25
N ARG A 33 19.18 -5.96 -48.13
CA ARG A 33 19.59 -7.35 -47.85
C ARG A 33 20.96 -7.47 -47.20
N CYS A 34 21.95 -6.71 -47.67
CA CYS A 34 23.32 -6.78 -47.16
C CYS A 34 23.79 -5.51 -46.45
N GLY A 35 23.00 -4.44 -46.44
CA GLY A 35 23.34 -3.17 -45.80
C GLY A 35 24.46 -2.39 -46.50
N SER A 36 24.99 -2.86 -47.63
CA SER A 36 26.08 -2.18 -48.34
C SER A 36 25.58 -0.90 -49.03
N PRO A 37 26.37 0.17 -49.05
CA PRO A 37 26.02 1.40 -49.76
C PRO A 37 25.94 1.15 -51.27
N PHE A 38 24.99 1.81 -51.95
CA PHE A 38 24.98 1.86 -53.40
C PHE A 38 26.15 2.71 -53.92
N ILE A 39 26.93 2.17 -54.86
CA ILE A 39 28.10 2.82 -55.44
C ILE A 39 27.96 2.83 -56.96
N MET A 40 28.17 3.99 -57.58
CA MET A 40 28.25 4.15 -59.03
C MET A 40 29.54 4.89 -59.36
N GLU A 41 30.30 4.38 -60.33
CA GLU A 41 31.59 4.96 -60.71
C GLU A 41 31.42 6.41 -61.17
N GLY A 42 32.22 7.32 -60.61
CA GLY A 42 32.23 8.75 -60.95
C GLY A 42 31.21 9.62 -60.21
N ILE A 43 30.31 9.05 -59.38
CA ILE A 43 29.27 9.81 -58.67
C ILE A 43 29.51 9.79 -57.16
N LYS A 44 29.59 10.97 -56.54
CA LYS A 44 29.61 11.12 -55.07
C LYS A 44 28.19 11.32 -54.56
N PHE A 45 27.67 10.34 -53.82
CA PHE A 45 26.36 10.42 -53.19
C PHE A 45 26.41 11.27 -51.91
N LYS A 46 25.37 12.08 -51.68
CA LYS A 46 25.17 12.86 -50.46
C LYS A 46 24.48 12.00 -49.40
N PRO A 47 24.86 12.07 -48.11
CA PRO A 47 24.13 11.38 -47.05
C PRO A 47 22.68 11.88 -47.00
N ALA A 48 21.73 10.94 -46.82
CA ALA A 48 20.33 11.30 -46.65
C ALA A 48 20.18 12.27 -45.47
N THR A 49 19.44 13.36 -45.67
CA THR A 49 19.09 14.31 -44.61
C THR A 49 18.26 13.59 -43.56
N THR A 50 18.91 13.07 -42.52
CA THR A 50 18.23 12.58 -41.34
C THR A 50 17.35 13.72 -40.82
N PRO A 51 16.04 13.51 -40.60
CA PRO A 51 15.22 14.53 -39.97
C PRO A 51 15.91 14.91 -38.67
N TYR A 52 16.18 16.21 -38.51
CA TYR A 52 16.87 16.80 -37.37
C TYR A 52 16.23 16.22 -36.10
N ARG A 53 16.90 15.23 -35.50
CA ARG A 53 16.49 14.64 -34.24
C ARG A 53 16.77 15.75 -33.25
N ARG A 54 15.77 16.61 -32.99
CA ARG A 54 15.79 17.56 -31.88
C ARG A 54 16.47 16.83 -30.75
N GLU A 55 17.62 17.33 -30.32
CA GLU A 55 18.23 16.90 -29.09
C GLU A 55 17.08 16.90 -28.08
N LYS A 56 16.65 15.69 -27.69
CA LYS A 56 15.81 15.56 -26.53
C LYS A 56 16.70 16.09 -25.44
N LYS A 57 16.45 17.34 -25.02
CA LYS A 57 16.82 17.84 -23.70
C LYS A 57 16.69 16.64 -22.77
N PRO A 58 17.70 16.36 -21.91
CA PRO A 58 17.66 15.20 -21.05
C PRO A 58 16.26 15.15 -20.48
N PHE A 59 15.54 14.06 -20.79
CA PHE A 59 14.26 13.81 -20.18
C PHE A 59 14.58 13.80 -18.69
N HIS A 60 14.35 14.94 -18.02
CA HIS A 60 13.99 14.92 -16.63
C HIS A 60 12.98 13.79 -16.56
N LYS A 61 13.28 12.78 -15.76
CA LYS A 61 12.35 11.74 -15.39
C LYS A 61 11.06 12.45 -14.98
N LEU A 62 10.15 12.62 -15.91
CA LEU A 62 8.72 12.79 -15.70
C LEU A 62 8.17 11.41 -15.31
N SER A 63 8.84 10.78 -14.34
CA SER A 63 8.18 10.02 -13.29
C SER A 63 8.04 10.93 -12.07
N GLU A 64 7.75 12.22 -12.28
CA GLU A 64 6.85 12.85 -11.33
C GLU A 64 5.53 12.13 -11.54
N SER A 65 5.30 11.09 -10.72
CA SER A 65 3.96 10.60 -10.42
C SER A 65 3.09 11.85 -10.35
N LYS A 66 2.00 11.91 -11.12
CA LYS A 66 0.97 12.94 -10.92
C LYS A 66 0.75 13.01 -9.40
N SER A 67 1.34 14.00 -8.74
CA SER A 67 1.25 14.10 -7.28
C SER A 67 -0.22 14.29 -7.07
N SER A 68 -0.85 13.31 -6.41
CA SER A 68 -2.28 13.34 -6.17
C SER A 68 -2.57 14.70 -5.53
N SER A 69 -3.71 15.32 -5.87
CA SER A 69 -4.11 16.59 -5.26
C SER A 69 -3.99 16.53 -3.73
N LEU A 70 -4.23 15.35 -3.17
CA LEU A 70 -4.04 14.98 -1.78
C LEU A 70 -2.58 15.12 -1.29
N GLU A 71 -1.58 14.59 -2.02
CA GLU A 71 -0.16 14.74 -1.65
C GLU A 71 0.26 16.21 -1.58
N LYS A 72 -0.19 17.03 -2.55
CA LYS A 72 0.07 18.48 -2.56
C LYS A 72 -0.54 19.16 -1.34
N SER A 73 -1.78 18.81 -0.98
CA SER A 73 -2.45 19.33 0.20
C SER A 73 -1.73 18.96 1.50
N ILE A 74 -1.26 17.70 1.62
CA ILE A 74 -0.46 17.27 2.78
C ILE A 74 0.82 18.10 2.89
N GLN A 75 1.53 18.31 1.79
CA GLN A 75 2.77 19.10 1.76
C GLN A 75 2.53 20.57 2.10
N LEU A 76 1.42 21.16 1.63
CA LEU A 76 1.02 22.53 1.98
C LEU A 76 0.75 22.65 3.48
N LEU A 77 -0.08 21.75 4.03
CA LEU A 77 -0.38 21.73 5.46
C LEU A 77 0.86 21.51 6.30
N ASN A 78 1.81 20.70 5.83
CA ASN A 78 3.07 20.47 6.53
C ASN A 78 3.95 21.72 6.66
N LYS A 79 3.84 22.67 5.72
CA LYS A 79 4.53 23.96 5.80
C LYS A 79 3.88 24.89 6.81
N ILE A 80 2.56 24.81 6.99
CA ILE A 80 1.78 25.78 7.77
C ILE A 80 1.47 25.26 9.18
N SER A 81 1.43 23.94 9.42
CA SER A 81 0.90 23.33 10.64
C SER A 81 1.58 23.78 11.94
N PHE A 82 2.85 24.18 11.87
CA PHE A 82 3.59 24.62 13.04
C PHE A 82 3.28 26.08 13.44
N ILE A 83 2.74 26.90 12.53
CA ILE A 83 2.63 28.36 12.71
C ILE A 83 1.70 28.72 13.89
N PRO A 84 0.47 28.19 13.99
CA PRO A 84 -0.41 28.54 15.10
C PRO A 84 0.17 28.14 16.46
N LEU A 85 0.76 26.95 16.53
CA LEU A 85 1.42 26.46 17.75
C LEU A 85 2.63 27.33 18.11
N PHE A 86 3.43 27.74 17.13
CA PHE A 86 4.59 28.59 17.36
C PHE A 86 4.17 29.97 17.88
N ILE A 87 3.19 30.60 17.25
CA ILE A 87 2.63 31.88 17.72
C ILE A 87 2.11 31.73 19.15
N PHE A 88 1.32 30.69 19.43
CA PHE A 88 0.82 30.42 20.78
C PHE A 88 1.94 30.23 21.81
N THR A 89 2.98 29.48 21.43
CA THR A 89 4.15 29.22 22.30
C THR A 89 4.90 30.52 22.60
N CYS A 90 5.14 31.35 21.58
CA CYS A 90 5.78 32.66 21.73
C CYS A 90 4.94 33.62 22.59
N ILE A 91 3.63 33.65 22.39
CA ILE A 91 2.72 34.46 23.23
C ILE A 91 2.76 33.95 24.67
N SER A 92 2.66 32.64 24.89
CA SER A 92 2.67 32.05 26.23
C SER A 92 3.94 32.40 26.99
N PHE A 93 5.11 32.30 26.36
CA PHE A 93 6.38 32.72 26.97
C PHE A 93 6.53 34.24 27.08
N GLY A 94 6.05 35.02 26.10
CA GLY A 94 6.14 36.48 26.12
C GLY A 94 5.32 37.10 27.27
N LEU A 95 4.16 36.52 27.58
CA LEU A 95 3.32 36.95 28.69
C LEU A 95 3.92 36.65 30.07
N ILE A 96 5.05 35.93 30.16
CA ILE A 96 5.81 35.79 31.42
C ILE A 96 6.30 37.17 31.91
N ALA A 97 6.54 38.13 31.00
CA ALA A 97 6.93 39.48 31.39
C ALA A 97 5.86 40.20 32.26
N GLU A 98 4.58 39.82 32.16
CA GLU A 98 3.49 40.37 32.98
C GLU A 98 3.71 40.10 34.48
N ILE A 99 4.49 39.07 34.82
CA ILE A 99 4.73 38.65 36.20
C ILE A 99 5.61 39.65 36.94
N ALA A 100 6.47 40.38 36.22
CA ALA A 100 7.21 41.51 36.80
C ALA A 100 6.28 42.60 37.34
N ILE A 101 5.04 42.66 36.85
CA ILE A 101 4.02 43.66 37.23
C ILE A 101 3.12 43.12 38.35
N TYR A 102 2.65 41.87 38.26
CA TYR A 102 1.62 41.33 39.15
C TYR A 102 2.14 40.42 40.28
N TRP A 103 3.38 39.91 40.21
CA TRP A 103 3.97 38.99 41.20
C TRP A 103 3.11 37.74 41.51
N ASP A 104 2.35 37.26 40.52
CA ASP A 104 1.50 36.08 40.66
C ASP A 104 2.21 34.80 40.19
N ILE A 105 2.54 33.92 41.14
CA ILE A 105 3.20 32.63 40.92
C ILE A 105 2.25 31.64 40.20
N GLY A 106 0.94 31.76 40.41
CA GLY A 106 -0.09 31.02 39.70
C GLY A 106 -0.01 31.27 38.20
N LEU A 107 -0.04 32.54 37.85
CA LEU A 107 0.08 33.01 36.46
C LEU A 107 1.42 32.57 35.83
N LEU A 108 2.54 32.64 36.57
CA LEU A 108 3.85 32.14 36.12
C LEU A 108 3.79 30.68 35.68
N PHE A 109 3.26 29.83 36.55
CA PHE A 109 3.16 28.41 36.29
C PHE A 109 2.27 28.13 35.08
N ASP A 110 1.13 28.80 34.97
CA ASP A 110 0.24 28.65 33.81
C ASP A 110 0.93 29.00 32.51
N ARG A 111 1.59 30.17 32.43
CA ARG A 111 2.30 30.60 31.20
C ARG A 111 3.42 29.63 30.81
N ILE A 112 4.19 29.17 31.80
CA ILE A 112 5.25 28.18 31.59
C ILE A 112 4.68 26.86 31.08
N MET A 113 3.62 26.33 31.70
CA MET A 113 3.02 25.05 31.30
C MET A 113 2.45 25.14 29.88
N HIS A 114 1.71 26.19 29.54
CA HIS A 114 1.22 26.39 28.17
C HIS A 114 2.34 26.48 27.15
N GLY A 115 3.42 27.22 27.47
CA GLY A 115 4.61 27.33 26.63
C GLY A 115 5.27 25.97 26.40
N PHE A 116 5.46 25.17 27.45
CA PHE A 116 6.02 23.82 27.35
C PHE A 116 5.13 22.86 26.57
N LEU A 117 3.81 22.88 26.79
CA LEU A 117 2.86 22.04 26.06
C LEU A 117 2.89 22.36 24.56
N GLY A 118 2.86 23.65 24.19
CA GLY A 118 2.99 24.09 22.81
C GLY A 118 4.33 23.69 22.19
N LEU A 119 5.43 23.93 22.91
CA LEU A 119 6.79 23.57 22.47
C LEU A 119 6.92 22.06 22.24
N PHE A 120 6.39 21.22 23.12
CA PHE A 120 6.49 19.77 23.01
C PHE A 120 5.81 19.24 21.73
N ILE A 121 4.63 19.77 21.40
CA ILE A 121 3.93 19.42 20.15
C ILE A 121 4.73 19.90 18.94
N ILE A 122 5.25 21.13 18.94
CA ILE A 122 6.07 21.66 17.84
C ILE A 122 7.31 20.82 17.62
N VAL A 123 8.04 20.49 18.68
CA VAL A 123 9.26 19.67 18.61
C VAL A 123 8.94 18.32 18.01
N TYR A 124 7.85 17.67 18.43
CA TYR A 124 7.46 16.39 17.84
C TYR A 124 7.04 16.52 16.36
N ASP A 125 6.20 17.50 16.03
CA ASP A 125 5.75 17.74 14.65
C ASP A 125 6.95 17.97 13.74
N ARG A 126 7.88 18.84 14.14
CA ARG A 126 9.06 19.17 13.33
C ARG A 126 10.06 18.01 13.19
N THR A 127 10.37 17.32 14.28
CA THR A 127 11.43 16.29 14.28
C THR A 127 10.98 14.99 13.62
N ARG A 128 9.69 14.66 13.71
CA ARG A 128 9.17 13.36 13.24
C ARG A 128 8.13 13.48 12.14
N ILE A 129 7.00 14.13 12.38
CA ILE A 129 5.88 14.16 11.43
C ILE A 129 6.29 14.90 10.16
N ALA A 130 6.70 16.16 10.30
CA ALA A 130 7.04 17.03 9.18
C ALA A 130 8.25 16.53 8.40
N ARG A 131 9.22 15.92 9.07
CA ARG A 131 10.36 15.26 8.43
C ARG A 131 9.90 14.07 7.58
N LYS A 132 9.08 13.17 8.12
CA LYS A 132 8.60 11.99 7.39
C LYS A 132 7.62 12.33 6.26
N VAL A 133 6.84 13.40 6.41
CA VAL A 133 6.04 13.96 5.31
C VAL A 133 6.93 14.47 4.18
N LYS A 134 8.02 15.18 4.47
CA LYS A 134 8.99 15.63 3.45
C LYS A 134 9.66 14.45 2.75
N GLU A 135 9.97 13.39 3.50
CA GLU A 135 10.54 12.14 2.97
C GLU A 135 9.51 11.26 2.21
N LYS A 136 8.23 11.66 2.15
CA LYS A 136 7.11 10.88 1.59
C LYS A 136 6.92 9.50 2.23
N LYS A 137 7.38 9.31 3.48
CA LYS A 137 7.20 8.08 4.26
C LYS A 137 5.92 8.17 5.09
N TYR A 138 4.77 8.12 4.43
CA TYR A 138 3.46 8.29 5.09
C TYR A 138 3.04 7.09 5.94
N ASN A 139 3.35 5.86 5.50
CA ASN A 139 3.06 4.61 6.23
C ASN A 139 3.64 4.62 7.65
N ASP A 140 4.81 5.23 7.81
CA ASP A 140 5.56 5.35 9.06
C ASP A 140 4.93 6.29 10.11
N ILE A 141 3.99 7.14 9.69
CA ILE A 141 3.33 8.16 10.52
C ILE A 141 1.80 8.06 10.42
N PHE A 142 1.31 6.85 10.09
CA PHE A 142 -0.10 6.60 9.77
C PHE A 142 -1.08 7.24 10.77
N LEU A 143 -0.88 7.03 12.07
CA LEU A 143 -1.71 7.65 13.13
C LEU A 143 -0.99 8.74 13.93
N ASP A 144 0.29 9.01 13.67
CA ASP A 144 1.09 9.95 14.48
C ASP A 144 0.49 11.36 14.38
N ALA A 145 0.30 11.86 13.16
CA ALA A 145 -0.24 13.20 12.94
C ALA A 145 -1.68 13.34 13.42
N PHE A 146 -2.51 12.31 13.22
CA PHE A 146 -3.88 12.31 13.74
C PHE A 146 -3.91 12.43 15.26
N SER A 147 -3.13 11.60 15.96
CA SER A 147 -3.13 11.54 17.42
C SER A 147 -2.57 12.80 18.08
N TRP A 148 -1.48 13.36 17.53
CA TRP A 148 -0.97 14.66 17.96
C TRP A 148 -1.91 15.82 17.63
N GLY A 149 -2.64 15.72 16.52
CA GLY A 149 -3.71 16.65 16.18
C GLY A 149 -4.80 16.67 17.25
N VAL A 150 -5.27 15.49 17.69
CA VAL A 150 -6.26 15.37 18.78
C VAL A 150 -5.74 16.00 20.08
N LEU A 151 -4.49 15.68 20.48
CA LEU A 151 -3.88 16.29 21.67
C LEU A 151 -3.74 17.82 21.54
N GLY A 152 -3.36 18.31 20.37
CA GLY A 152 -3.29 19.74 20.10
C GLY A 152 -4.66 20.41 20.07
N CYS A 153 -5.74 19.70 19.73
CA CYS A 153 -7.10 20.25 19.80
C CYS A 153 -7.56 20.47 21.24
N ILE A 154 -7.10 19.64 22.18
CA ILE A 154 -7.34 19.84 23.62
C ILE A 154 -6.68 21.16 24.10
N LEU A 155 -5.59 21.58 23.47
CA LEU A 155 -4.98 22.91 23.66
C LEU A 155 -5.68 23.98 22.83
N TYR A 156 -6.88 24.39 23.26
CA TYR A 156 -7.57 25.53 22.66
C TYR A 156 -7.80 25.41 21.13
N GLY A 157 -7.88 24.19 20.59
CA GLY A 157 -8.05 23.96 19.16
C GLY A 157 -6.80 24.17 18.29
N LEU A 158 -5.61 24.39 18.87
CA LEU A 158 -4.39 24.67 18.11
C LEU A 158 -3.94 23.51 17.20
N GLY A 159 -4.36 22.29 17.53
CA GLY A 159 -4.05 21.06 16.79
C GLY A 159 -4.86 20.84 15.52
N VAL A 160 -5.87 21.66 15.20
CA VAL A 160 -6.79 21.41 14.08
C VAL A 160 -6.07 21.24 12.75
N ILE A 161 -5.05 22.06 12.45
CA ILE A 161 -4.29 21.93 11.19
C ILE A 161 -3.49 20.62 11.15
N ILE A 162 -2.90 20.21 12.27
CA ILE A 162 -2.20 18.92 12.39
C ILE A 162 -3.19 17.76 12.26
N LEU A 163 -4.38 17.89 12.83
CA LEU A 163 -5.44 16.89 12.74
C LEU A 163 -5.91 16.70 11.30
N ILE A 164 -6.21 17.79 10.58
CA ILE A 164 -6.58 17.75 9.15
C ILE A 164 -5.45 17.09 8.34
N LYS A 165 -4.19 17.48 8.61
CA LYS A 165 -3.02 16.84 8.00
C LYS A 165 -2.99 15.33 8.27
N GLY A 166 -3.27 14.90 9.50
CA GLY A 166 -3.34 13.50 9.90
C GLY A 166 -4.45 12.73 9.19
N VAL A 167 -5.65 13.28 9.10
CA VAL A 167 -6.76 12.67 8.36
C VAL A 167 -6.40 12.49 6.88
N LEU A 168 -5.78 13.50 6.26
CA LEU A 168 -5.32 13.36 4.87
C LEU A 168 -4.23 12.29 4.71
N ILE A 169 -3.29 12.19 5.66
CA ILE A 169 -2.28 11.12 5.64
C ILE A 169 -2.94 9.73 5.69
N ILE A 170 -3.94 9.55 6.55
CA ILE A 170 -4.69 8.28 6.64
C ILE A 170 -5.38 7.96 5.30
N ILE A 171 -6.10 8.93 4.73
CA ILE A 171 -6.79 8.76 3.43
C ILE A 171 -5.76 8.44 2.34
N TYR A 172 -4.62 9.14 2.32
CA TYR A 172 -3.54 8.88 1.36
C TYR A 172 -3.02 7.45 1.47
N VAL A 173 -2.68 6.99 2.67
CA VAL A 173 -2.13 5.64 2.88
C VAL A 173 -3.13 4.54 2.50
N ILE A 174 -4.43 4.78 2.72
CA ILE A 174 -5.49 3.83 2.32
C ILE A 174 -5.74 3.84 0.81
N THR A 175 -5.60 4.99 0.14
CA THR A 175 -5.90 5.14 -1.29
C THR A 175 -4.67 5.06 -2.21
N ASP A 176 -3.46 4.95 -1.64
CA ASP A 176 -2.23 4.84 -2.43
C ASP A 176 -2.17 3.49 -3.14
N SER A 177 -2.02 3.54 -4.46
CA SER A 177 -1.80 2.39 -5.33
C SER A 177 -0.68 1.45 -4.85
N LYS A 178 0.33 1.97 -4.15
CA LYS A 178 1.43 1.16 -3.59
C LYS A 178 1.00 0.24 -2.46
N ASN A 179 -0.13 0.53 -1.83
CA ASN A 179 -0.69 -0.23 -0.71
C ASN A 179 -1.96 -0.98 -1.15
N GLU A 180 -2.27 -1.09 -2.44
CA GLU A 180 -3.47 -1.80 -2.92
C GLU A 180 -3.53 -3.27 -2.46
N ASP A 181 -2.36 -3.88 -2.28
CA ASP A 181 -2.24 -5.27 -1.80
C ASP A 181 -2.37 -5.41 -0.27
N PHE A 182 -2.42 -4.30 0.47
CA PHE A 182 -2.47 -4.35 1.94
C PHE A 182 -3.80 -4.93 2.40
N LYS A 183 -3.71 -5.98 3.23
CA LYS A 183 -4.87 -6.52 3.94
C LYS A 183 -5.14 -5.67 5.18
N THR A 184 -6.31 -5.87 5.77
CA THR A 184 -6.70 -5.22 7.05
C THR A 184 -5.66 -5.40 8.14
N TYR A 185 -4.97 -6.55 8.16
CA TYR A 185 -3.86 -6.83 9.07
C TYR A 185 -2.69 -5.84 8.93
N ASP A 186 -2.33 -5.49 7.70
CA ASP A 186 -1.18 -4.61 7.41
C ASP A 186 -1.44 -3.19 7.88
N TYR A 187 -2.66 -2.68 7.66
CA TYR A 187 -3.10 -1.41 8.24
C TYR A 187 -3.10 -1.44 9.77
N GLY A 188 -3.49 -2.57 10.37
CA GLY A 188 -3.39 -2.78 11.81
C GLY A 188 -1.94 -2.76 12.31
N LEU A 189 -0.99 -3.35 11.56
CA LEU A 189 0.44 -3.27 11.88
C LEU A 189 0.96 -1.83 11.78
N LEU A 190 0.57 -1.06 10.76
CA LEU A 190 0.93 0.36 10.64
C LEU A 190 0.40 1.18 11.81
N ALA A 191 -0.87 1.00 12.16
CA ALA A 191 -1.50 1.63 13.31
C ALA A 191 -0.77 1.28 14.61
N LYS A 192 -0.42 0.00 14.80
CA LYS A 192 0.32 -0.48 15.97
C LYS A 192 1.69 0.15 16.04
N ASN A 193 2.43 0.22 14.94
CA ASN A 193 3.77 0.80 14.91
C ASN A 193 3.73 2.31 15.20
N SER A 194 2.71 3.00 14.69
CA SER A 194 2.45 4.40 15.00
C SER A 194 2.14 4.60 16.50
N LEU A 195 1.21 3.84 17.07
CA LEU A 195 0.89 3.87 18.51
C LEU A 195 2.10 3.52 19.38
N ASN A 196 2.88 2.51 19.01
CA ASN A 196 4.11 2.12 19.71
C ASN A 196 5.14 3.26 19.72
N SER A 197 5.11 4.10 18.70
CA SER A 197 6.05 5.21 18.58
C SER A 197 5.70 6.43 19.42
N PHE A 198 4.41 6.62 19.68
CA PHE A 198 3.79 7.82 20.21
C PHE A 198 3.24 7.66 21.65
N SER A 199 2.64 6.52 21.98
CA SER A 199 1.88 6.29 23.23
C SER A 199 2.55 6.80 24.50
N ALA A 200 3.78 6.40 24.81
CA ALA A 200 4.50 6.91 26.00
C ALA A 200 4.69 8.45 26.00
N LYS A 201 4.98 9.07 24.84
CA LYS A 201 5.16 10.52 24.71
C LYS A 201 3.85 11.28 24.85
N ALA A 202 2.80 10.72 24.27
CA ALA A 202 1.43 11.20 24.39
C ALA A 202 0.96 11.17 25.84
N GLY A 203 1.17 10.04 26.51
CA GLY A 203 0.83 9.83 27.90
C GLY A 203 1.60 10.77 28.82
N PHE A 204 2.87 11.07 28.50
CA PHE A 204 3.63 12.08 29.24
C PHE A 204 3.03 13.49 29.06
N LEU A 205 2.59 13.85 27.86
CA LEU A 205 1.88 15.12 27.64
C LEU A 205 0.57 15.17 28.42
N ILE A 206 -0.22 14.09 28.42
CA ILE A 206 -1.46 13.97 29.21
C ILE A 206 -1.16 14.09 30.71
N LEU A 207 -0.06 13.51 31.18
CA LEU A 207 0.37 13.62 32.57
C LEU A 207 0.69 15.08 32.94
N LEU A 208 1.35 15.82 32.04
CA LEU A 208 1.59 17.26 32.22
C LEU A 208 0.28 18.06 32.26
N PHE A 209 -0.72 17.72 31.41
CA PHE A 209 -2.07 18.31 31.51
C PHE A 209 -2.73 18.01 32.85
N GLY A 210 -2.60 16.79 33.34
CA GLY A 210 -3.13 16.38 34.63
C GLY A 210 -2.58 17.22 35.78
N ILE A 211 -1.25 17.42 35.80
CA ILE A 211 -0.60 18.29 36.79
C ILE A 211 -1.05 19.73 36.63
N TYR A 212 -1.03 20.25 35.40
CA TYR A 212 -1.46 21.61 35.11
C TYR A 212 -2.88 21.86 35.64
N ARG A 213 -3.80 20.93 35.38
CA ARG A 213 -5.20 21.05 35.80
C ARG A 213 -5.37 20.96 37.32
N ILE A 214 -4.62 20.09 38.00
CA ILE A 214 -4.64 20.06 39.47
C ILE A 214 -4.19 21.38 40.06
N TYR A 215 -3.18 22.02 39.44
CA TYR A 215 -2.70 23.32 39.88
C TYR A 215 -3.70 24.44 39.58
N SER A 216 -4.24 24.50 38.35
CA SER A 216 -5.13 25.57 37.89
C SER A 216 -6.51 25.53 38.53
N ASP A 217 -7.12 24.34 38.64
CA ASP A 217 -8.47 24.16 39.20
C ASP A 217 -8.41 24.11 40.75
N GLY A 218 -7.20 24.16 41.31
CA GLY A 218 -6.91 23.84 42.70
C GLY A 218 -7.04 22.34 42.97
N ILE A 219 -6.34 21.86 44.00
CA ILE A 219 -6.67 20.55 44.57
C ILE A 219 -8.11 20.67 45.08
N TYR A 220 -9.07 20.00 44.44
CA TYR A 220 -10.48 20.00 44.84
C TYR A 220 -10.58 19.85 46.38
N LEU A 221 -10.76 20.97 47.06
CA LEU A 221 -11.29 21.00 48.40
C LEU A 221 -12.79 20.88 48.15
N PRO A 222 -13.41 19.70 48.40
CA PRO A 222 -14.86 19.66 48.41
C PRO A 222 -15.31 20.82 49.29
N LYS A 223 -16.10 21.75 48.73
CA LYS A 223 -16.71 22.85 49.48
C LYS A 223 -17.26 22.25 50.77
N ARG A 224 -16.72 22.71 51.92
CA ARG A 224 -17.12 22.38 53.29
C ARG A 224 -18.52 21.77 53.34
N GLY A 225 -18.63 20.45 53.47
CA GLY A 225 -19.96 19.84 53.42
C GLY A 225 -20.02 18.34 53.69
N LEU A 226 -19.00 17.56 53.32
CA LEU A 226 -19.00 16.13 53.62
C LEU A 226 -17.65 15.69 54.18
N ILE A 227 -17.72 15.30 55.46
CA ILE A 227 -16.69 14.61 56.25
C ILE A 227 -15.58 15.57 56.74
N ASN A 228 -15.86 16.28 57.84
CA ASN A 228 -14.82 16.81 58.72
C ASN A 228 -14.08 15.63 59.36
N LEU A 229 -13.04 15.14 58.69
CA LEU A 229 -11.89 14.64 59.42
C LEU A 229 -11.15 15.90 59.89
N ASP A 230 -11.22 16.19 61.19
CA ASP A 230 -10.50 17.27 61.87
C ASP A 230 -8.98 17.00 61.85
N PHE A 231 -8.40 16.95 60.66
CA PHE A 231 -6.96 17.11 60.50
C PHE A 231 -6.65 18.61 60.52
N PRO A 232 -5.63 19.05 61.28
CA PRO A 232 -5.19 20.43 61.22
C PRO A 232 -4.89 20.78 59.76
N PHE A 233 -5.36 21.95 59.31
CA PHE A 233 -5.22 22.44 57.93
C PHE A 233 -3.79 22.31 57.38
N ASP A 234 -2.79 22.37 58.27
CA ASP A 234 -1.36 22.23 57.96
C ASP A 234 -0.94 20.82 57.50
N LEU A 235 -1.67 19.74 57.85
CA LEU A 235 -1.33 18.37 57.43
C LEU A 235 -2.06 17.92 56.15
N VAL A 236 -3.22 18.50 55.86
CA VAL A 236 -4.09 18.05 54.74
C VAL A 236 -3.48 18.40 53.39
N ILE A 237 -2.89 19.59 53.26
CA ILE A 237 -2.22 20.05 52.04
C ILE A 237 -1.01 19.16 51.68
N PRO A 238 -0.03 18.94 52.58
CA PRO A 238 1.11 18.08 52.28
C PRO A 238 0.70 16.62 52.04
N ALA A 239 -0.29 16.09 52.77
CA ALA A 239 -0.79 14.73 52.52
C ALA A 239 -1.40 14.58 51.11
N ARG A 240 -2.18 15.55 50.64
CA ARG A 240 -2.75 15.52 49.27
C ARG A 240 -1.68 15.66 48.20
N LEU A 241 -0.70 16.55 48.40
CA LEU A 241 0.45 16.68 47.49
C LEU A 241 1.23 15.37 47.40
N LEU A 242 1.46 14.69 48.52
CA LEU A 242 2.10 13.37 48.55
C LEU A 242 1.29 12.31 47.79
N ILE A 243 -0.04 12.31 47.92
CA ILE A 243 -0.91 11.39 47.16
C ILE A 243 -0.81 11.65 45.66
N TYR A 244 -0.92 12.90 45.22
CA TYR A 244 -0.80 13.25 43.79
C TYR A 244 0.60 12.98 43.24
N LEU A 245 1.64 13.22 44.05
CA LEU A 245 3.01 12.86 43.70
C LEU A 245 3.14 11.33 43.54
N GLY A 246 2.55 10.55 44.45
CA GLY A 246 2.49 9.09 44.34
C GLY A 246 1.80 8.65 43.06
N PHE A 247 0.64 9.21 42.74
CA PHE A 247 -0.09 8.92 41.49
C PHE A 247 0.71 9.32 40.24
N PHE A 248 1.40 10.46 40.29
CA PHE A 248 2.27 10.91 39.23
C PHE A 248 3.43 9.94 39.00
N LEU A 249 4.11 9.51 40.07
CA LEU A 249 5.23 8.57 39.98
C LEU A 249 4.78 7.21 39.43
N ILE A 250 3.59 6.72 39.83
CA ILE A 250 3.01 5.49 39.29
C ILE A 250 2.72 5.64 37.79
N ALA A 251 2.03 6.72 37.38
CA ALA A 251 1.77 6.98 35.96
C ALA A 251 3.06 7.09 35.15
N PHE A 252 4.07 7.79 35.67
CA PHE A 252 5.37 7.94 35.03
C PHE A 252 6.09 6.60 34.87
N ALA A 253 6.10 5.76 35.90
CA ALA A 253 6.67 4.41 35.84
C ALA A 253 5.99 3.53 34.77
N ILE A 254 4.66 3.65 34.63
CA ILE A 254 3.89 2.97 33.59
C ILE A 254 4.33 3.41 32.19
N LEU A 255 4.52 4.71 31.97
CA LEU A 255 5.00 5.24 30.67
C LEU A 255 6.43 4.80 30.36
N LEU A 256 7.31 4.74 31.37
CA LEU A 256 8.67 4.21 31.21
C LEU A 256 8.65 2.72 30.85
N THR A 257 7.73 1.95 31.46
CA THR A 257 7.56 0.53 31.17
C THR A 257 7.09 0.30 29.74
N ASP A 258 6.10 1.06 29.23
CA ASP A 258 5.72 1.00 27.81
C ASP A 258 6.90 1.39 26.90
N GLY A 259 7.68 2.39 27.29
CA GLY A 259 8.89 2.80 26.59
C GLY A 259 9.95 1.69 26.48
N SER A 260 10.08 0.83 27.48
CA SER A 260 11.01 -0.31 27.46
C SER A 260 10.47 -1.45 26.59
N LEU A 261 9.19 -1.78 26.73
CA LEU A 261 8.50 -2.83 25.97
C LEU A 261 8.36 -2.50 24.49
N LYS A 262 8.51 -1.23 24.13
CA LYS A 262 8.46 -0.73 22.75
C LYS A 262 9.41 -1.47 21.81
N LYS A 263 10.62 -1.80 22.26
CA LYS A 263 11.63 -2.47 21.42
C LYS A 263 11.16 -3.87 21.03
N GLU A 264 10.69 -4.62 22.01
CA GLU A 264 10.19 -5.99 21.83
C GLU A 264 8.97 -6.02 20.89
N THR A 265 8.02 -5.11 21.07
CA THR A 265 6.84 -5.09 20.19
C THR A 265 7.16 -4.62 18.79
N ASN A 266 8.15 -3.75 18.57
CA ASN A 266 8.34 -3.14 17.25
C ASN A 266 8.70 -4.19 16.17
N GLU A 267 9.39 -5.24 16.56
CA GLU A 267 9.86 -6.32 15.67
C GLU A 267 8.83 -7.46 15.53
N GLN A 268 7.84 -7.52 16.42
CA GLN A 268 6.80 -8.54 16.40
C GLN A 268 5.75 -8.26 15.32
N THR A 269 5.57 -9.27 14.45
CA THR A 269 4.54 -9.33 13.40
C THR A 269 3.43 -10.32 13.72
N LYS A 270 3.64 -11.26 14.65
CA LYS A 270 2.64 -12.18 15.19
C LYS A 270 2.51 -11.94 16.70
N PHE A 271 1.28 -11.92 17.20
CA PHE A 271 0.99 -11.61 18.60
C PHE A 271 0.36 -12.79 19.31
N LYS A 272 0.71 -12.96 20.59
CA LYS A 272 0.03 -13.88 21.50
C LYS A 272 -0.96 -13.11 22.37
N ILE A 273 -1.93 -13.84 22.93
CA ILE A 273 -2.90 -13.29 23.91
C ILE A 273 -2.17 -12.62 25.09
N GLY A 274 -1.07 -13.19 25.54
CA GLY A 274 -0.24 -12.61 26.59
C GLY A 274 0.30 -11.21 26.25
N ASP A 275 0.60 -10.92 24.98
CA ASP A 275 1.13 -9.62 24.56
C ASP A 275 0.03 -8.55 24.61
N ALA A 276 -1.17 -8.87 24.12
CA ALA A 276 -2.33 -7.98 24.24
C ALA A 276 -2.68 -7.71 25.71
N LEU A 277 -2.72 -8.76 26.54
CA LEU A 277 -3.08 -8.64 27.94
C LEU A 277 -2.11 -7.75 28.73
N LYS A 278 -0.80 -7.87 28.48
CA LYS A 278 0.23 -6.98 29.06
C LYS A 278 -0.08 -5.50 28.79
N TYR A 279 -0.34 -5.14 27.53
CA TYR A 279 -0.64 -3.75 27.17
C TYR A 279 -2.02 -3.28 27.66
N LEU A 280 -3.02 -4.16 27.70
CA LEU A 280 -4.33 -3.82 28.24
C LEU A 280 -4.24 -3.51 29.75
N ILE A 281 -3.59 -4.38 30.54
CA ILE A 281 -3.42 -4.15 31.99
C ILE A 281 -2.61 -2.88 32.22
N LEU A 282 -1.48 -2.72 31.52
CA LEU A 282 -0.64 -1.54 31.64
C LEU A 282 -1.40 -0.26 31.25
N GLY A 283 -2.21 -0.33 30.19
CA GLY A 283 -3.08 0.74 29.73
C GLY A 283 -4.16 1.10 30.76
N ILE A 284 -4.87 0.12 31.32
CA ILE A 284 -5.89 0.33 32.35
C ILE A 284 -5.27 1.01 33.57
N LEU A 285 -4.17 0.48 34.09
CA LEU A 285 -3.46 1.08 35.22
C LEU A 285 -3.03 2.52 34.88
N GLY A 286 -2.47 2.75 33.70
CA GLY A 286 -2.08 4.09 33.27
C GLY A 286 -3.28 5.03 33.07
N THR A 287 -4.47 4.53 32.73
CA THR A 287 -5.67 5.37 32.60
C THR A 287 -6.25 5.77 33.94
N ILE A 288 -6.15 4.93 34.96
CA ILE A 288 -6.60 5.25 36.32
C ILE A 288 -5.87 6.48 36.86
N PHE A 289 -4.57 6.61 36.52
CA PHE A 289 -3.76 7.76 36.92
C PHE A 289 -3.69 8.79 35.78
N PHE A 290 -4.48 9.85 35.90
CA PHE A 290 -4.48 11.01 34.98
C PHE A 290 -4.88 10.72 33.52
N ALA A 291 -5.49 9.56 33.23
CA ALA A 291 -5.76 9.11 31.86
C ALA A 291 -4.50 8.97 30.97
N ALA A 292 -3.30 8.96 31.55
CA ALA A 292 -2.03 8.95 30.81
C ALA A 292 -1.87 7.67 29.95
N GLY A 293 -2.50 6.57 30.35
CA GLY A 293 -2.45 5.28 29.68
C GLY A 293 -3.37 5.11 28.47
N ILE A 294 -4.17 6.11 28.07
CA ILE A 294 -5.23 5.92 27.05
C ILE A 294 -4.69 5.38 25.71
N PHE A 295 -3.53 5.85 25.27
CA PHE A 295 -2.90 5.39 24.03
C PHE A 295 -2.21 4.03 24.17
N ILE A 296 -1.78 3.66 25.38
CA ILE A 296 -1.28 2.31 25.70
C ILE A 296 -2.44 1.32 25.67
N LEU A 297 -3.60 1.72 26.22
CA LEU A 297 -4.82 0.93 26.17
C LEU A 297 -5.27 0.70 24.73
N LEU A 298 -5.32 1.75 23.91
CA LEU A 298 -5.66 1.65 22.48
C LEU A 298 -4.70 0.72 21.73
N LYS A 299 -3.39 0.79 22.05
CA LYS A 299 -2.37 -0.14 21.53
C LYS A 299 -2.68 -1.58 21.94
N GLY A 300 -3.05 -1.84 23.19
CA GLY A 300 -3.45 -3.17 23.67
C GLY A 300 -4.68 -3.71 22.96
N VAL A 301 -5.72 -2.88 22.77
CA VAL A 301 -6.94 -3.23 22.01
C VAL A 301 -6.61 -3.55 20.56
N LEU A 302 -5.74 -2.76 19.93
CA LEU A 302 -5.33 -3.02 18.55
C LEU A 302 -4.55 -4.33 18.41
N ILE A 303 -3.62 -4.60 19.32
CA ILE A 303 -2.88 -5.88 19.36
C ILE A 303 -3.85 -7.04 19.58
N PHE A 304 -4.86 -6.87 20.44
CA PHE A 304 -5.91 -7.88 20.64
C PHE A 304 -6.65 -8.22 19.34
N PHE A 305 -7.07 -7.22 18.55
CA PHE A 305 -7.70 -7.46 17.25
C PHE A 305 -6.74 -8.11 16.24
N LEU A 306 -5.46 -7.77 16.27
CA LEU A 306 -4.45 -8.39 15.42
C LEU A 306 -4.26 -9.89 15.72
N ILE A 307 -4.55 -10.38 16.92
CA ILE A 307 -4.45 -11.83 17.23
C ILE A 307 -5.39 -12.66 16.35
N PHE A 308 -6.57 -12.13 16.02
CA PHE A 308 -7.58 -12.85 15.22
C PHE A 308 -7.35 -12.73 13.70
N GLY A 309 -6.43 -11.86 13.28
CA GLY A 309 -6.12 -11.66 11.88
C GLY A 309 -5.06 -12.64 11.36
N THR A 310 -5.10 -12.94 10.07
CA THR A 310 -4.07 -13.75 9.42
C THR A 310 -2.87 -12.86 9.06
N PRO A 311 -1.66 -13.17 9.57
CA PRO A 311 -0.47 -12.41 9.21
C PRO A 311 -0.13 -12.61 7.73
N PRO A 312 0.44 -11.60 7.04
CA PRO A 312 0.84 -11.72 5.64
C PRO A 312 1.89 -12.81 5.44
N GLU A 313 1.74 -13.61 4.38
CA GLU A 313 2.69 -14.69 4.00
C GLU A 313 4.00 -14.14 3.43
N THR A 314 3.95 -12.97 2.80
CA THR A 314 5.12 -12.24 2.31
C THR A 314 5.62 -11.28 3.38
N ILE A 315 6.74 -11.62 4.00
CA ILE A 315 7.52 -10.70 4.84
C ILE A 315 8.12 -9.63 3.91
N GLN A 316 7.31 -8.68 3.46
CA GLN A 316 7.86 -7.41 3.00
C GLN A 316 8.47 -6.78 4.26
N LYS A 317 9.80 -6.73 4.31
CA LYS A 317 10.52 -5.91 5.28
C LYS A 317 9.97 -4.49 5.15
N ILE A 318 9.03 -4.13 6.02
CA ILE A 318 8.70 -2.74 6.30
C ILE A 318 10.05 -2.09 6.62
N PRO A 319 10.52 -1.09 5.85
CA PRO A 319 11.89 -0.63 5.96
C PRO A 319 12.13 -0.06 7.37
N VAL A 320 12.76 -0.88 8.21
CA VAL A 320 13.22 -0.51 9.53
C VAL A 320 14.41 0.42 9.35
N THR A 321 14.21 1.66 9.78
CA THR A 321 15.21 2.53 10.41
C THR A 321 16.66 2.24 10.01
N GLU A 322 17.09 2.89 8.93
CA GLU A 322 18.51 3.06 8.66
C GLU A 322 19.11 3.77 9.89
N LYS A 323 19.91 3.03 10.67
CA LYS A 323 20.84 3.65 11.62
C LYS A 323 21.55 4.73 10.83
N SER A 324 21.50 5.98 11.31
CA SER A 324 22.34 7.04 10.79
C SER A 324 23.77 6.53 10.82
N VAL A 325 24.31 6.17 9.66
CA VAL A 325 25.73 5.94 9.48
C VAL A 325 26.37 7.26 9.86
N TYR A 326 27.02 7.29 11.02
CA TYR A 326 27.97 8.33 11.34
C TYR A 326 28.98 8.33 10.19
N PHE A 327 28.94 9.36 9.34
CA PHE A 327 30.07 9.67 8.49
C PHE A 327 31.20 10.05 9.44
N ALA A 328 32.07 9.08 9.74
CA ALA A 328 33.40 9.39 10.21
C ALA A 328 34.04 10.32 9.17
N PRO A 329 34.65 11.45 9.56
CA PRO A 329 35.31 12.33 8.62
C PRO A 329 36.39 11.54 7.87
N ALA A 330 36.39 11.68 6.54
CA ALA A 330 37.31 10.97 5.67
C ALA A 330 38.76 11.20 6.12
N PRO A 331 39.58 10.15 6.31
CA PRO A 331 41.01 10.33 6.51
C PRO A 331 41.61 10.95 5.25
N PRO A 332 42.58 11.88 5.40
CA PRO A 332 43.21 12.54 4.25
C PRO A 332 43.92 11.50 3.39
N THR A 333 43.61 11.51 2.09
CA THR A 333 44.27 10.71 1.06
C THR A 333 45.78 10.92 1.08
N PRO A 334 46.60 9.86 1.27
CA PRO A 334 48.00 9.91 0.88
C PRO A 334 48.16 9.57 -0.62
N PRO A 335 49.22 10.08 -1.25
CA PRO A 335 49.38 10.07 -2.70
C PRO A 335 49.81 8.70 -3.25
N TYR A 336 49.44 8.48 -4.51
CA TYR A 336 49.66 7.32 -5.35
C TYR A 336 51.15 6.93 -5.51
N ARG A 337 51.54 5.66 -5.25
CA ARG A 337 52.58 4.98 -6.04
C ARG A 337 52.69 3.44 -5.84
N LYS A 338 52.65 2.78 -7.02
CA LYS A 338 53.32 1.55 -7.52
C LYS A 338 52.93 0.14 -7.03
N MET A 339 52.59 -0.68 -8.04
CA MET A 339 52.53 -2.14 -8.09
C MET A 339 53.89 -2.80 -7.80
N GLU A 340 53.85 -3.97 -7.16
CA GLU A 340 54.61 -5.18 -7.50
C GLU A 340 53.96 -6.42 -6.85
N VAL A 341 54.34 -7.60 -7.33
CA VAL A 341 53.51 -8.80 -7.54
C VAL A 341 53.75 -9.90 -6.44
N PRO A 342 53.37 -11.20 -6.56
CA PRO A 342 52.62 -11.98 -5.56
C PRO A 342 53.42 -13.18 -4.96
N GLU A 343 52.76 -14.02 -4.15
CA GLU A 343 53.02 -15.45 -3.80
C GLU A 343 52.54 -15.67 -2.35
N LYS A 344 51.98 -16.79 -1.88
CA LYS A 344 51.71 -18.17 -2.33
C LYS A 344 50.64 -18.71 -1.36
N GLU A 345 49.60 -19.38 -1.85
CA GLU A 345 49.27 -20.81 -1.59
C GLU A 345 49.60 -21.37 -0.21
N VAL A 346 48.61 -22.05 0.42
CA VAL A 346 48.66 -23.49 0.73
C VAL A 346 47.34 -23.92 1.42
N SER A 347 46.71 -24.89 0.76
CA SER A 347 45.75 -25.94 1.15
C SER A 347 45.37 -26.17 2.62
N GLU A 348 44.13 -26.62 2.86
CA GLU A 348 43.85 -28.06 3.09
C GLU A 348 42.34 -28.38 3.11
N GLU A 349 42.00 -29.43 2.38
CA GLU A 349 40.71 -30.13 2.39
C GLU A 349 40.44 -30.82 3.73
N ARG A 350 39.17 -30.92 4.13
CA ARG A 350 38.66 -32.18 4.71
C ARG A 350 37.16 -32.36 4.53
N ALA A 351 36.84 -33.61 4.28
CA ALA A 351 35.61 -34.18 3.77
C ALA A 351 34.52 -34.41 4.84
N ILE A 352 33.27 -34.33 4.35
CA ILE A 352 32.12 -35.24 4.54
C ILE A 352 31.82 -35.76 5.95
N GLU A 353 30.63 -35.42 6.45
CA GLU A 353 29.73 -36.39 7.11
C GLU A 353 28.28 -36.16 6.64
N LEU A 354 27.78 -37.08 5.81
CA LEU A 354 26.35 -37.36 5.67
C LEU A 354 25.88 -38.10 6.93
N LYS A 355 24.68 -37.78 7.43
CA LYS A 355 23.89 -38.70 8.25
C LYS A 355 22.55 -38.96 7.58
N ASP A 356 22.45 -40.20 7.10
CA ASP A 356 21.21 -40.91 6.83
C ASP A 356 20.34 -40.98 8.08
N VAL A 357 19.03 -40.85 7.91
CA VAL A 357 18.04 -41.40 8.85
C VAL A 357 17.03 -42.20 8.04
N GLU A 358 16.89 -43.44 8.51
CA GLU A 358 16.22 -44.60 7.94
C GLU A 358 14.74 -44.40 7.61
N GLU A 359 14.35 -44.91 6.43
CA GLU A 359 13.02 -45.43 6.15
C GLU A 359 12.87 -46.85 6.73
N LYS A 360 11.69 -47.18 7.27
CA LYS A 360 11.01 -48.47 7.10
C LYS A 360 9.56 -48.44 7.67
N PRO A 361 8.66 -49.37 7.29
CA PRO A 361 7.57 -49.11 6.33
C PRO A 361 6.19 -49.59 6.86
N VAL A 362 5.26 -49.97 5.95
CA VAL A 362 3.99 -50.76 6.13
C VAL A 362 2.72 -49.86 6.16
N LYS A 363 1.65 -50.03 5.36
CA LYS A 363 1.19 -51.01 4.35
C LYS A 363 0.11 -50.35 3.46
N ALA A 364 -0.05 -50.90 2.26
CA ALA A 364 -1.06 -50.54 1.26
C ALA A 364 -2.43 -51.25 1.45
N GLU A 365 -3.49 -50.55 1.00
CA GLU A 365 -4.77 -50.99 0.37
C GLU A 365 -5.80 -51.86 1.14
N PRO A 366 -7.10 -51.94 0.71
CA PRO A 366 -7.75 -51.38 -0.49
C PRO A 366 -9.18 -50.73 -0.32
N GLU A 367 -9.58 -50.01 -1.38
CA GLU A 367 -10.89 -49.92 -2.09
C GLU A 367 -12.31 -50.19 -1.49
N ARG A 368 -13.27 -49.38 -2.02
CA ARG A 368 -14.74 -49.54 -2.26
C ARG A 368 -15.75 -49.13 -1.17
N LEU A 369 -16.62 -48.12 -1.40
CA LEU A 369 -17.87 -48.03 -2.21
C LEU A 369 -19.08 -48.68 -1.51
N ASP A 370 -20.07 -47.83 -1.14
CA ASP A 370 -21.53 -48.06 -0.99
C ASP A 370 -22.11 -46.68 -0.59
N GLU A 371 -22.82 -45.89 -1.41
CA GLU A 371 -24.14 -46.09 -2.04
C GLU A 371 -25.30 -46.27 -1.04
N ILE A 372 -25.83 -45.17 -0.46
CA ILE A 372 -27.18 -45.15 0.15
C ILE A 372 -27.94 -43.84 -0.18
N THR A 373 -28.78 -43.97 -1.21
CA THR A 373 -30.15 -43.47 -1.42
C THR A 373 -30.50 -41.98 -1.36
N ALA A 374 -30.93 -41.51 -2.54
CA ALA A 374 -32.03 -40.59 -2.73
C ALA A 374 -33.34 -41.14 -2.12
N LYS A 375 -33.97 -40.36 -1.23
CA LYS A 375 -35.43 -40.23 -1.02
C LYS A 375 -35.66 -39.27 0.14
N GLU A 376 -35.92 -38.01 -0.18
CA GLU A 376 -36.89 -37.14 0.50
C GLU A 376 -36.98 -35.82 -0.28
N LEU A 377 -37.88 -35.83 -1.25
CA LEU A 377 -38.22 -34.70 -2.08
C LEU A 377 -39.74 -34.62 -2.09
N GLU A 378 -40.29 -33.96 -1.09
CA GLU A 378 -41.62 -33.32 -1.02
C GLU A 378 -41.52 -32.32 0.15
N LYS A 379 -42.03 -31.09 0.17
CA LYS A 379 -42.82 -30.26 -0.74
C LYS A 379 -42.82 -28.86 -0.10
N ILE A 380 -42.27 -27.83 -0.74
CA ILE A 380 -42.68 -26.43 -0.46
C ILE A 380 -42.90 -25.75 -1.80
N PRO A 381 -44.13 -25.40 -2.18
CA PRO A 381 -44.39 -24.71 -3.43
C PRO A 381 -44.08 -23.23 -3.26
N ILE A 382 -42.92 -22.79 -3.76
CA ILE A 382 -42.68 -21.36 -3.96
C ILE A 382 -43.33 -20.99 -5.28
N LYS A 383 -44.52 -20.38 -5.21
CA LYS A 383 -45.10 -19.61 -6.32
C LYS A 383 -44.13 -18.46 -6.60
N ILE A 384 -43.43 -18.54 -7.72
CA ILE A 384 -42.68 -17.42 -8.28
C ILE A 384 -43.68 -16.67 -9.16
N ASP A 385 -44.04 -15.47 -8.72
CA ASP A 385 -44.95 -14.58 -9.43
C ASP A 385 -44.41 -14.23 -10.82
N LYS A 386 -45.32 -14.24 -11.81
CA LYS A 386 -45.02 -13.88 -13.21
C LYS A 386 -44.50 -12.44 -13.36
N GLU A 387 -44.75 -11.56 -12.39
CA GLU A 387 -44.28 -10.17 -12.41
C GLU A 387 -42.77 -10.00 -12.18
N GLU A 388 -42.08 -10.93 -11.48
CA GLU A 388 -40.61 -10.85 -11.31
C GLU A 388 -39.85 -11.32 -12.55
N LYS A 389 -40.46 -12.17 -13.39
CA LYS A 389 -39.87 -12.59 -14.67
C LYS A 389 -39.91 -11.47 -15.71
N GLU A 390 -41.00 -10.70 -15.78
CA GLU A 390 -41.10 -9.55 -16.69
C GLU A 390 -40.15 -8.42 -16.28
N LYS A 391 -39.98 -8.12 -14.98
CA LYS A 391 -39.00 -7.12 -14.53
C LYS A 391 -37.54 -7.51 -14.79
N ARG A 392 -37.19 -8.80 -14.72
CA ARG A 392 -35.85 -9.28 -15.11
C ARG A 392 -35.61 -9.28 -16.62
N GLU A 393 -36.66 -9.41 -17.43
CA GLU A 393 -36.55 -9.31 -18.89
C GLU A 393 -36.49 -7.85 -19.38
N GLU A 394 -37.09 -6.90 -18.66
CA GLU A 394 -37.02 -5.48 -18.99
C GLU A 394 -35.68 -4.81 -18.60
N GLU A 395 -35.00 -5.28 -17.55
CA GLU A 395 -33.62 -4.83 -17.23
C GLU A 395 -32.58 -5.26 -18.29
N PHE A 396 -32.90 -6.20 -19.19
CA PHE A 396 -31.94 -6.83 -20.09
C PHE A 396 -31.97 -6.34 -21.54
N LYS A 397 -32.46 -5.12 -21.79
CA LYS A 397 -32.11 -4.34 -22.99
C LYS A 397 -31.11 -3.25 -22.61
N LEU A 398 -29.83 -3.60 -22.52
CA LEU A 398 -28.72 -2.64 -22.57
C LEU A 398 -28.70 -1.92 -23.94
N LYS A 399 -29.65 -1.00 -24.13
CA LYS A 399 -29.51 0.09 -25.08
C LYS A 399 -28.61 1.10 -24.38
N LEU A 400 -27.49 1.47 -25.03
CA LEU A 400 -26.71 2.62 -24.62
C LEU A 400 -27.68 3.81 -24.51
N HIS A 401 -27.97 4.26 -23.29
CA HIS A 401 -28.93 5.33 -23.07
C HIS A 401 -28.41 6.61 -23.74
N ASP A 402 -29.23 7.24 -24.58
CA ASP A 402 -28.84 8.42 -25.38
C ASP A 402 -28.42 9.63 -24.51
N SER A 403 -28.66 9.58 -23.20
CA SER A 403 -28.23 10.57 -22.20
C SER A 403 -26.75 10.44 -21.79
N LEU A 404 -26.09 9.32 -22.09
CA LEU A 404 -24.67 9.09 -21.76
C LEU A 404 -23.72 9.58 -22.85
N LEU A 405 -24.25 10.00 -24.00
CA LEU A 405 -23.45 10.53 -25.10
C LEU A 405 -23.30 12.06 -24.93
N PRO A 406 -22.06 12.61 -24.87
CA PRO A 406 -21.82 14.03 -24.60
C PRO A 406 -22.08 14.92 -25.83
N VAL A 407 -23.01 14.54 -26.71
CA VAL A 407 -23.24 15.19 -28.00
C VAL A 407 -24.72 15.49 -28.20
N LYS A 408 -25.05 16.74 -28.50
CA LYS A 408 -26.43 17.23 -28.65
C LYS A 408 -27.03 16.91 -30.02
N ASP A 409 -26.22 16.81 -31.07
CA ASP A 409 -26.65 16.62 -32.45
C ASP A 409 -26.91 15.16 -32.84
N GLU A 410 -28.02 14.89 -33.52
CA GLU A 410 -28.47 13.54 -33.89
C GLU A 410 -27.55 12.81 -34.89
N LYS A 411 -26.89 13.57 -35.78
CA LYS A 411 -25.94 13.00 -36.75
C LYS A 411 -24.67 12.49 -36.07
N ASP A 412 -24.18 13.23 -35.09
CA ASP A 412 -22.99 12.85 -34.33
C ASP A 412 -23.31 11.74 -33.32
N LYS A 413 -24.53 11.68 -32.77
CA LYS A 413 -24.98 10.52 -31.98
C LYS A 413 -24.93 9.22 -32.78
N LYS A 414 -25.29 9.24 -34.07
CA LYS A 414 -25.16 8.04 -34.93
C LYS A 414 -23.70 7.64 -35.12
N LEU A 415 -22.81 8.59 -35.41
CA LEU A 415 -21.37 8.33 -35.56
C LEU A 415 -20.74 7.81 -34.27
N VAL A 416 -21.10 8.41 -33.13
CA VAL A 416 -20.60 8.00 -31.81
C VAL A 416 -21.15 6.62 -31.45
N LYS A 417 -22.43 6.33 -31.70
CA LYS A 417 -23.00 5.00 -31.50
C LYS A 417 -22.35 3.94 -32.38
N GLU A 418 -22.04 4.29 -33.63
CA GLU A 418 -21.28 3.44 -34.55
C GLU A 418 -19.86 3.21 -34.03
N TYR A 419 -19.18 4.25 -33.54
CA TYR A 419 -17.85 4.19 -32.93
C TYR A 419 -17.83 3.34 -31.65
N PHE A 420 -18.77 3.52 -30.73
CA PHE A 420 -18.92 2.69 -29.52
C PHE A 420 -19.28 1.24 -29.87
N SER A 421 -20.08 1.00 -30.91
CA SER A 421 -20.36 -0.36 -31.39
C SER A 421 -19.17 -1.02 -32.09
N LYS A 422 -18.23 -0.23 -32.63
CA LYS A 422 -16.95 -0.70 -33.15
C LYS A 422 -15.94 -1.01 -32.04
N ILE A 423 -16.02 -0.29 -30.91
CA ILE A 423 -15.14 -0.47 -29.74
C ILE A 423 -15.62 -1.58 -28.80
N PHE A 424 -16.93 -1.64 -28.53
CA PHE A 424 -17.53 -2.62 -27.63
C PHE A 424 -18.37 -3.61 -28.43
N ALA A 425 -17.88 -4.85 -28.54
CA ALA A 425 -18.61 -5.90 -29.20
C ALA A 425 -19.78 -6.37 -28.33
N VAL A 426 -21.01 -6.14 -28.80
CA VAL A 426 -22.22 -6.62 -28.15
C VAL A 426 -22.22 -8.15 -28.14
N LEU A 427 -22.10 -8.74 -26.94
CA LEU A 427 -22.20 -10.19 -26.73
C LEU A 427 -23.48 -10.76 -27.34
N SER A 428 -23.35 -11.77 -28.20
CA SER A 428 -24.48 -12.46 -28.82
C SER A 428 -25.34 -13.18 -27.77
N LYS A 429 -26.62 -13.41 -28.09
CA LYS A 429 -27.56 -14.09 -27.18
C LYS A 429 -27.10 -15.50 -26.82
N ASP A 430 -26.46 -16.20 -27.76
CA ASP A 430 -26.00 -17.58 -27.56
C ASP A 430 -24.79 -17.64 -26.61
N LEU A 431 -23.85 -16.71 -26.74
CA LEU A 431 -22.70 -16.60 -25.83
C LEU A 431 -23.12 -16.24 -24.40
N ARG A 432 -24.14 -15.38 -24.25
CA ARG A 432 -24.70 -15.07 -22.93
C ARG A 432 -25.29 -16.31 -22.25
N LYS A 433 -25.98 -17.17 -23.01
CA LYS A 433 -26.51 -18.44 -22.49
C LYS A 433 -25.38 -19.38 -22.05
N GLN A 434 -24.34 -19.53 -22.88
CA GLN A 434 -23.18 -20.35 -22.54
C GLN A 434 -22.48 -19.90 -21.25
N ILE A 435 -22.35 -18.59 -21.02
CA ILE A 435 -21.78 -18.04 -19.77
C ILE A 435 -22.69 -18.29 -18.55
N ILE A 436 -24.01 -18.21 -18.74
CA ILE A 436 -24.97 -18.49 -17.66
C ILE A 436 -24.87 -19.96 -17.24
N ASP A 437 -24.74 -20.86 -18.20
CA ASP A 437 -24.68 -22.32 -18.02
C ASP A 437 -23.40 -22.82 -17.32
N LEU A 438 -22.32 -22.02 -17.30
CA LEU A 438 -21.03 -22.39 -16.70
C LEU A 438 -21.02 -22.63 -15.17
N LYS A 439 -22.14 -22.47 -14.45
CA LYS A 439 -22.24 -22.67 -12.97
C LYS A 439 -21.11 -22.00 -12.15
N ILE A 440 -20.57 -20.89 -12.64
CA ILE A 440 -19.52 -20.08 -12.00
C ILE A 440 -20.11 -19.01 -11.07
N SER A 441 -19.28 -18.49 -10.15
CA SER A 441 -19.70 -17.49 -9.17
C SER A 441 -20.06 -16.15 -9.82
N LYS A 442 -20.86 -15.30 -9.13
CA LYS A 442 -21.24 -13.97 -9.65
C LYS A 442 -20.03 -13.07 -9.93
N LYS A 443 -18.96 -13.20 -9.14
CA LYS A 443 -17.72 -12.42 -9.29
C LYS A 443 -16.96 -12.82 -10.56
N GLU A 444 -16.77 -14.13 -10.78
CA GLU A 444 -16.11 -14.66 -11.97
C GLU A 444 -16.91 -14.36 -13.26
N LYS A 445 -18.25 -14.36 -13.18
CA LYS A 445 -19.11 -13.94 -14.29
C LYS A 445 -18.84 -12.49 -14.69
N LYS A 446 -18.62 -11.60 -13.72
CA LYS A 446 -18.35 -10.18 -13.98
C LYS A 446 -17.00 -10.00 -14.67
N GLU A 447 -15.96 -10.65 -14.15
CA GLU A 447 -14.60 -10.62 -14.74
C GLU A 447 -14.61 -11.15 -16.18
N LEU A 448 -15.29 -12.27 -16.45
CA LEU A 448 -15.43 -12.80 -17.81
C LEU A 448 -16.13 -11.83 -18.77
N LEU A 449 -17.16 -11.14 -18.30
CA LEU A 449 -17.89 -10.17 -19.12
C LEU A 449 -17.03 -8.93 -19.43
N GLU A 450 -16.20 -8.49 -18.48
CA GLU A 450 -15.23 -7.41 -18.68
C GLU A 450 -14.15 -7.81 -19.70
N GLU A 451 -13.62 -9.03 -19.62
CA GLU A 451 -12.63 -9.55 -20.59
C GLU A 451 -13.22 -9.69 -22.00
N LEU A 452 -14.47 -10.13 -22.11
CA LEU A 452 -15.15 -10.32 -23.40
C LEU A 452 -15.55 -9.01 -24.08
N ALA A 453 -15.76 -7.94 -23.32
CA ALA A 453 -16.26 -6.66 -23.86
C ALA A 453 -15.30 -6.02 -24.88
N PHE A 454 -14.01 -6.34 -24.80
CA PHE A 454 -12.95 -5.79 -25.66
C PHE A 454 -12.53 -6.71 -26.82
N LEU A 455 -13.16 -7.89 -26.95
CA LEU A 455 -12.84 -8.87 -27.98
C LEU A 455 -13.78 -8.76 -29.19
N THR A 456 -13.27 -9.05 -30.38
CA THR A 456 -14.11 -9.16 -31.58
C THR A 456 -15.06 -10.36 -31.49
N LYS A 457 -16.17 -10.37 -32.24
CA LYS A 457 -17.16 -11.47 -32.19
C LYS A 457 -16.54 -12.86 -32.41
N GLU A 458 -15.60 -12.98 -33.34
CA GLU A 458 -14.90 -14.24 -33.62
C GLU A 458 -13.99 -14.66 -32.47
N GLU A 459 -13.33 -13.69 -31.83
CA GLU A 459 -12.49 -13.95 -30.66
C GLU A 459 -13.31 -14.26 -29.41
N GLN A 460 -14.48 -13.65 -29.24
CA GLN A 460 -15.42 -13.96 -28.15
C GLN A 460 -15.88 -15.43 -28.21
N VAL A 461 -16.19 -15.94 -29.40
CA VAL A 461 -16.58 -17.35 -29.59
C VAL A 461 -15.42 -18.28 -29.23
N LYS A 462 -14.22 -18.04 -29.78
CA LYS A 462 -13.03 -18.85 -29.49
C LYS A 462 -12.65 -18.81 -28.00
N TYR A 463 -12.81 -17.66 -27.37
CA TYR A 463 -12.52 -17.46 -25.95
C TYR A 463 -13.49 -18.24 -25.08
N ILE A 464 -14.79 -18.16 -25.36
CA ILE A 464 -15.81 -18.88 -24.58
C ILE A 464 -15.68 -20.38 -24.77
N GLU A 465 -15.42 -20.84 -26.00
CA GLU A 465 -15.19 -22.26 -26.28
C GLU A 465 -13.98 -22.81 -25.50
N ALA A 466 -12.85 -22.08 -25.49
CA ALA A 466 -11.67 -22.46 -24.72
C ALA A 466 -11.98 -22.56 -23.21
N ILE A 467 -12.76 -21.62 -22.67
CA ILE A 467 -13.15 -21.64 -21.26
C ILE A 467 -14.13 -22.77 -20.96
N VAL A 468 -15.12 -22.99 -21.82
CA VAL A 468 -16.08 -24.09 -21.66
C VAL A 468 -15.35 -25.43 -21.65
N ASN A 469 -14.36 -25.62 -22.52
CA ASN A 469 -13.53 -26.83 -22.53
C ASN A 469 -12.70 -26.94 -21.26
N LEU A 470 -12.11 -25.84 -20.79
CA LEU A 470 -11.32 -25.80 -19.55
C LEU A 470 -12.15 -26.16 -18.31
N TYR A 471 -13.41 -25.72 -18.23
CA TYR A 471 -14.33 -26.05 -17.14
C TYR A 471 -14.94 -27.45 -17.20
N LYS A 472 -14.93 -28.10 -18.38
CA LYS A 472 -15.44 -29.47 -18.56
C LYS A 472 -14.38 -30.53 -18.27
N GLU A 473 -13.12 -30.27 -18.61
CA GLU A 473 -12.07 -31.29 -18.60
C GLU A 473 -11.21 -31.28 -17.32
N ILE A 474 -11.15 -30.17 -16.57
CA ILE A 474 -10.21 -30.00 -15.44
C ILE A 474 -10.92 -29.75 -14.09
N PRO A 475 -10.38 -30.25 -12.97
CA PRO A 475 -10.86 -29.91 -11.62
C PRO A 475 -10.83 -28.41 -11.32
N LYS A 476 -11.90 -27.88 -10.72
CA LYS A 476 -12.09 -26.44 -10.40
C LYS A 476 -10.91 -25.76 -9.69
N ARG A 477 -10.13 -26.50 -8.89
CA ARG A 477 -8.98 -25.98 -8.14
C ARG A 477 -7.81 -25.57 -9.05
N LEU A 478 -7.57 -26.29 -10.14
CA LEU A 478 -6.48 -25.99 -11.10
C LEU A 478 -6.86 -24.87 -12.05
N ILE A 479 -8.14 -24.78 -12.42
CA ILE A 479 -8.69 -23.71 -13.27
C ILE A 479 -8.42 -22.32 -12.70
N ALA A 480 -8.67 -22.14 -11.40
CA ALA A 480 -8.46 -20.87 -10.73
C ALA A 480 -6.98 -20.45 -10.70
N ARG A 481 -6.05 -21.40 -10.74
CA ARG A 481 -4.60 -21.14 -10.80
C ARG A 481 -4.17 -20.75 -12.21
N ILE A 482 -4.60 -21.52 -13.22
CA ILE A 482 -4.29 -21.26 -14.64
C ILE A 482 -4.84 -19.88 -15.08
N ARG A 483 -6.03 -19.49 -14.60
CA ARG A 483 -6.63 -18.17 -14.92
C ARG A 483 -5.89 -16.98 -14.29
N LYS A 484 -5.13 -17.19 -13.19
CA LYS A 484 -4.39 -16.13 -12.50
C LYS A 484 -3.02 -15.86 -13.11
N LEU A 485 -2.58 -16.66 -14.09
CA LEU A 485 -1.28 -16.50 -14.73
C LEU A 485 -1.27 -15.23 -15.60
N SER A 486 -0.44 -14.25 -15.23
CA SER A 486 -0.30 -12.94 -15.87
C SER A 486 0.08 -13.00 -17.35
N ASN A 487 0.92 -13.96 -17.72
CA ASN A 487 1.45 -14.09 -19.08
C ASN A 487 0.65 -15.04 -19.98
N VAL A 488 -0.34 -15.77 -19.44
CA VAL A 488 -1.12 -16.73 -20.23
C VAL A 488 -2.36 -16.06 -20.81
N ARG A 489 -2.22 -15.62 -22.06
CA ARG A 489 -3.38 -15.17 -22.85
C ARG A 489 -4.33 -16.35 -23.16
N PRO A 490 -5.63 -16.10 -23.32
CA PRO A 490 -6.64 -17.13 -23.60
C PRO A 490 -6.37 -17.98 -24.84
N LYS A 491 -5.66 -17.44 -25.84
CA LYS A 491 -5.21 -18.17 -27.04
C LYS A 491 -4.31 -19.37 -26.69
N HIS A 492 -3.69 -19.38 -25.51
CA HIS A 492 -2.81 -20.44 -25.03
C HIS A 492 -3.54 -21.47 -24.15
N TYR A 493 -4.80 -21.23 -23.74
CA TYR A 493 -5.54 -22.19 -22.90
C TYR A 493 -5.76 -23.53 -23.61
N ASN A 494 -5.99 -23.52 -24.93
CA ASN A 494 -6.12 -24.76 -25.70
C ASN A 494 -4.83 -25.59 -25.70
N ARG A 495 -3.66 -24.95 -25.78
CA ARG A 495 -2.35 -25.66 -25.72
C ARG A 495 -2.08 -26.21 -24.33
N ILE A 496 -2.44 -25.45 -23.29
CA ILE A 496 -2.33 -25.88 -21.90
C ILE A 496 -3.26 -27.07 -21.64
N LEU A 497 -4.48 -27.04 -22.19
CA LEU A 497 -5.44 -28.15 -22.11
C LEU A 497 -4.92 -29.41 -22.82
N GLU A 498 -4.40 -29.28 -24.04
CA GLU A 498 -3.82 -30.40 -24.77
C GLU A 498 -2.67 -31.06 -23.98
N GLN A 499 -1.84 -30.26 -23.31
CA GLN A 499 -0.75 -30.79 -22.48
C GLN A 499 -1.27 -31.45 -21.20
N LEU A 500 -2.27 -30.85 -20.53
CA LEU A 500 -2.85 -31.39 -19.30
C LEU A 500 -3.65 -32.67 -19.54
N LYS A 501 -4.21 -32.87 -20.73
CA LYS A 501 -5.04 -34.03 -21.07
C LYS A 501 -4.29 -35.37 -21.00
N TYR A 502 -2.98 -35.36 -21.21
CA TYR A 502 -2.13 -36.55 -21.20
C TYR A 502 -1.33 -36.72 -19.90
N MET A 503 -1.54 -35.84 -18.92
CA MET A 503 -0.81 -35.83 -17.64
C MET A 503 -1.69 -36.41 -16.53
N ASP A 504 -1.07 -37.12 -15.58
CA ASP A 504 -1.75 -37.55 -14.36
C ASP A 504 -2.02 -36.37 -13.40
N TYR A 505 -2.81 -36.57 -12.34
CA TYR A 505 -3.20 -35.48 -11.45
C TYR A 505 -2.00 -34.79 -10.75
N GLU A 506 -0.95 -35.54 -10.43
CA GLU A 506 0.24 -34.99 -9.77
C GLU A 506 1.14 -34.22 -10.75
N GLU A 507 1.28 -34.72 -11.97
CA GLU A 507 1.93 -34.07 -13.10
C GLU A 507 1.21 -32.78 -13.49
N GLN A 508 -0.13 -32.77 -13.51
CA GLN A 508 -0.93 -31.57 -13.73
C GLN A 508 -0.64 -30.49 -12.69
N ILE A 509 -0.49 -30.85 -11.41
CA ILE A 509 -0.13 -29.90 -10.34
C ILE A 509 1.29 -29.36 -10.53
N LYS A 510 2.26 -30.24 -10.84
CA LYS A 510 3.65 -29.84 -11.09
C LYS A 510 3.76 -28.93 -12.31
N PHE A 511 3.02 -29.23 -13.37
CA PHE A 511 2.99 -28.44 -14.59
C PHE A 511 2.37 -27.05 -14.37
N VAL A 512 1.25 -26.97 -13.62
CA VAL A 512 0.67 -25.67 -13.25
C VAL A 512 1.61 -24.87 -12.36
N ARG A 513 2.32 -25.50 -11.40
CA ARG A 513 3.33 -24.81 -10.59
C ARG A 513 4.50 -24.31 -11.44
N PHE A 514 4.97 -25.10 -12.41
CA PHE A 514 5.98 -24.68 -13.37
C PHE A 514 5.52 -23.45 -14.17
N LEU A 515 4.26 -23.42 -14.61
CA LEU A 515 3.68 -22.25 -15.26
C LEU A 515 3.58 -21.05 -14.31
N GLU A 516 3.26 -21.23 -13.04
CA GLU A 516 3.24 -20.15 -12.03
C GLU A 516 4.64 -19.53 -11.81
N GLU A 517 5.71 -20.34 -11.87
CA GLU A 517 7.09 -19.89 -11.66
C GLU A 517 7.70 -19.18 -12.90
N ASN A 518 7.15 -19.44 -14.09
CA ASN A 518 7.68 -18.95 -15.38
C ASN A 518 6.71 -18.00 -16.13
N ALA A 519 5.56 -17.67 -15.53
CA ALA A 519 4.59 -16.68 -16.04
C ALA A 519 4.70 -15.35 -15.32
#